data_AF-A0A2A2QW02-F1
#
_entry.id   AF-A0A2A2QW02-F1
#
_cell.length_a   1.000
_cell.length_b   1.000
_cell.length_c   1.000
_cell.angle_alpha   90.00
_cell.angle_beta   90.00
_cell.angle_gamma   90.00
#
_symmetry.space_group_name_H-M   'P 1'
#
loop_
_entity.id
_entity.type
_entity.pdbx_description
1 polymer ?
#
loop_
_entity_poly.entity_id
_entity_poly.type
_entity_poly.pdbx_seq_one_letter_code
_entity_poly.pdbx_strand_id
1 'polypeptide(L)'
;MLAVFALLPATAPAQTPPAAAPGAPSEPAPTPRKRERAISSDVAASLAAAMPKYNPPKPAPPPTPVEQQPDLREIDKPKNTIIRLPDYVVRDAKPPVFRERDINTQQGLANIAMRRYSTEASRALNRFTIPIFGQTQEARALAMYAEDERLKNITELNDAADMISARDKAQGAYIKRDIQNTTMRAGDYGWQKRK
;
A
#
# COMPACT_ATOMS: atom_id res chain seq x y z
N MET A 1 -24.38 -43.11 13.12
CA MET A 1 -25.25 -43.79 12.14
C MET A 1 -24.87 -43.27 10.76
N LEU A 2 -24.32 -44.16 9.93
CA LEU A 2 -23.88 -43.90 8.56
C LEU A 2 -25.10 -43.72 7.64
N ALA A 3 -25.06 -42.78 6.69
CA ALA A 3 -25.64 -42.98 5.36
C ALA A 3 -25.11 -41.91 4.39
N VAL A 4 -24.11 -42.31 3.62
CA VAL A 4 -23.74 -41.76 2.31
C VAL A 4 -24.82 -42.20 1.32
N PHE A 5 -25.26 -41.33 0.41
CA PHE A 5 -25.97 -41.76 -0.80
C PHE A 5 -25.45 -41.04 -2.04
N ALA A 6 -25.38 -41.84 -3.10
CA ALA A 6 -24.57 -41.69 -4.28
C ALA A 6 -25.35 -41.08 -5.48
N LEU A 7 -24.65 -40.25 -6.24
CA LEU A 7 -24.38 -40.34 -7.70
C LEU A 7 -25.51 -40.56 -8.74
N LEU A 8 -25.44 -39.69 -9.78
CA LEU A 8 -25.74 -39.84 -11.24
C LEU A 8 -26.97 -39.10 -11.87
N PRO A 9 -26.86 -38.72 -13.18
CA PRO A 9 -27.41 -37.50 -13.77
C PRO A 9 -28.61 -37.71 -14.70
N ALA A 10 -29.34 -36.63 -14.99
CA ALA A 10 -30.47 -36.60 -15.92
C ALA A 10 -30.07 -36.03 -17.31
N THR A 11 -29.92 -36.96 -18.26
CA THR A 11 -30.49 -37.04 -19.61
C THR A 11 -30.84 -35.76 -20.39
N ALA A 12 -30.21 -35.60 -21.57
CA ALA A 12 -30.59 -34.69 -22.65
C ALA A 12 -31.67 -35.29 -23.57
N PRO A 13 -32.47 -34.47 -24.29
CA PRO A 13 -33.17 -34.93 -25.49
C PRO A 13 -32.66 -34.29 -26.79
N ALA A 14 -32.42 -35.14 -27.78
CA ALA A 14 -32.29 -34.79 -29.19
C ALA A 14 -33.66 -34.92 -29.88
N GLN A 15 -34.00 -33.99 -30.78
CA GLN A 15 -35.07 -34.17 -31.78
C GLN A 15 -34.64 -33.61 -33.14
N THR A 16 -35.13 -34.32 -34.15
CA THR A 16 -34.75 -34.52 -35.57
C THR A 16 -35.15 -33.40 -36.57
N PRO A 17 -34.73 -33.48 -37.85
CA PRO A 17 -34.58 -32.36 -38.80
C PRO A 17 -35.70 -32.25 -39.85
N PRO A 18 -35.65 -31.26 -40.76
CA PRO A 18 -36.13 -31.50 -42.13
C PRO A 18 -35.21 -31.01 -43.27
N ALA A 19 -35.07 -31.92 -44.25
CA ALA A 19 -34.99 -31.82 -45.71
C ALA A 19 -34.60 -30.51 -46.46
N ALA A 20 -33.69 -30.69 -47.44
CA ALA A 20 -33.41 -29.86 -48.62
C ALA A 20 -34.47 -30.11 -49.74
N ALA A 21 -34.75 -29.32 -50.79
CA ALA A 21 -34.27 -28.09 -51.47
C ALA A 21 -35.49 -27.56 -52.32
N PRO A 22 -35.40 -26.75 -53.41
CA PRO A 22 -34.45 -25.75 -53.92
C PRO A 22 -35.14 -24.41 -54.36
N GLY A 23 -34.36 -23.38 -54.76
CA GLY A 23 -34.88 -22.28 -55.60
C GLY A 23 -34.48 -20.86 -55.15
N ALA A 24 -33.45 -20.31 -55.80
CA ALA A 24 -33.07 -18.90 -55.68
C ALA A 24 -34.16 -17.97 -56.29
N PRO A 25 -34.26 -16.73 -55.80
CA PRO A 25 -33.56 -15.65 -56.51
C PRO A 25 -32.62 -14.85 -55.61
N SER A 26 -31.45 -14.55 -56.17
CA SER A 26 -30.37 -13.76 -55.60
C SER A 26 -30.81 -12.33 -55.27
N GLU A 27 -30.86 -12.00 -53.99
CA GLU A 27 -30.91 -10.62 -53.50
C GLU A 27 -29.48 -10.04 -53.55
N PRO A 28 -29.27 -8.81 -54.08
CA PRO A 28 -27.93 -8.26 -54.27
C PRO A 28 -27.23 -8.04 -52.93
N ALA A 29 -25.97 -8.48 -52.84
CA ALA A 29 -25.14 -8.38 -51.65
C ALA A 29 -25.07 -6.92 -51.13
N PRO A 30 -25.09 -6.71 -49.80
CA PRO A 30 -24.96 -5.38 -49.23
C PRO A 30 -23.62 -4.78 -49.64
N THR A 31 -23.64 -3.60 -50.25
CA THR A 31 -22.43 -2.85 -50.55
C THR A 31 -21.63 -2.65 -49.26
N PRO A 32 -20.31 -2.92 -49.27
CA PRO A 32 -19.51 -2.79 -48.06
C PRO A 32 -19.50 -1.32 -47.65
N ARG A 33 -20.13 -1.02 -46.51
CA ARG A 33 -20.08 0.31 -45.89
C ARG A 33 -18.61 0.64 -45.67
N LYS A 34 -18.10 1.68 -46.35
CA LYS A 34 -16.76 2.21 -46.12
C LYS A 34 -16.71 2.66 -44.66
N ARG A 35 -16.06 1.85 -43.81
CA ARG A 35 -15.80 2.24 -42.42
C ARG A 35 -14.95 3.49 -42.46
N GLU A 36 -15.47 4.58 -41.92
CA GLU A 36 -14.72 5.81 -41.69
C GLU A 36 -13.55 5.45 -40.78
N ARG A 37 -12.34 5.45 -41.33
CA ARG A 37 -11.14 5.17 -40.55
C ARG A 37 -10.84 6.43 -39.75
N ALA A 38 -10.55 6.29 -38.46
CA ALA A 38 -10.18 7.41 -37.59
C ALA A 38 -8.88 8.14 -38.01
N ILE A 39 -8.19 7.63 -39.04
CA ILE A 39 -6.92 8.15 -39.55
C ILE A 39 -6.97 8.10 -41.10
N SER A 40 -6.47 9.16 -41.74
CA SER A 40 -6.36 9.23 -43.21
C SER A 40 -5.37 8.20 -43.75
N SER A 41 -5.57 7.75 -45.00
CA SER A 41 -4.71 6.74 -45.64
C SER A 41 -3.24 7.12 -45.64
N ASP A 42 -2.94 8.41 -45.80
CA ASP A 42 -1.58 8.93 -45.94
C ASP A 42 -0.87 8.97 -44.58
N VAL A 43 -1.60 9.26 -43.50
CA VAL A 43 -1.07 9.22 -42.12
C VAL A 43 -0.86 7.77 -41.67
N ALA A 44 -1.73 6.85 -42.08
CA ALA A 44 -1.53 5.42 -41.83
C ALA A 44 -0.30 4.88 -42.58
N ALA A 45 -0.07 5.33 -43.81
CA ALA A 45 1.09 4.96 -44.61
C ALA A 45 2.41 5.50 -44.03
N SER A 46 2.43 6.75 -43.57
CA SER A 46 3.61 7.34 -42.94
C SER A 46 3.95 6.67 -41.62
N LEU A 47 2.95 6.30 -40.82
CA LEU A 47 3.16 5.56 -39.58
C LEU A 47 3.69 4.15 -39.84
N ALA A 48 3.13 3.44 -40.83
CA ALA A 48 3.61 2.11 -41.22
C ALA A 48 5.05 2.13 -41.77
N ALA A 49 5.43 3.21 -42.47
CA ALA A 49 6.80 3.41 -42.95
C ALA A 49 7.79 3.78 -41.82
N ALA A 50 7.31 4.46 -40.77
CA ALA A 50 8.11 4.82 -39.60
C ALA A 50 8.22 3.71 -38.55
N MET A 51 7.38 2.67 -38.64
CA MET A 51 7.44 1.54 -37.72
C MET A 51 8.67 0.66 -38.01
N PRO A 52 9.46 0.29 -36.98
CA PRO A 52 10.60 -0.59 -37.16
C PRO A 52 10.16 -1.95 -37.69
N LYS A 53 10.87 -2.47 -38.70
CA LYS A 53 10.60 -3.79 -39.29
C LYS A 53 10.84 -4.87 -38.20
N TYR A 54 9.76 -5.45 -37.69
CA TYR A 54 9.85 -6.56 -36.74
C TYR A 54 10.49 -7.77 -37.43
N ASN A 55 11.67 -8.15 -36.96
CA ASN A 55 12.29 -9.40 -37.34
C ASN A 55 11.86 -10.42 -36.27
N PRO A 56 10.95 -11.36 -36.59
CA PRO A 56 10.51 -12.32 -35.59
C PRO A 56 11.72 -13.12 -35.08
N PRO A 57 11.82 -13.35 -33.77
CA PRO A 57 12.87 -14.21 -33.24
C PRO A 57 12.77 -15.57 -33.93
N LYS A 58 13.92 -16.08 -34.39
CA LYS A 58 14.00 -17.38 -35.06
C LYS A 58 13.27 -18.43 -34.21
N PRO A 59 12.44 -19.32 -34.81
CA PRO A 59 11.80 -20.41 -34.08
C PRO A 59 12.85 -21.17 -33.27
N ALA A 60 12.57 -21.40 -31.99
CA ALA A 60 13.48 -22.08 -31.09
C ALA A 60 13.81 -23.48 -31.64
N PRO A 61 15.07 -23.95 -31.50
CA PRO A 61 15.44 -25.32 -31.81
C PRO A 61 14.58 -26.30 -30.99
N PRO A 62 14.29 -27.51 -31.54
CA PRO A 62 13.43 -28.48 -30.88
C PRO A 62 13.96 -28.84 -29.48
N PRO A 63 13.07 -29.05 -28.50
CA PRO A 63 13.47 -29.33 -27.13
C PRO A 63 14.26 -30.64 -27.05
N THR A 64 15.42 -30.60 -26.41
CA THR A 64 16.17 -31.78 -26.00
C THR A 64 15.31 -32.65 -25.08
N PRO A 65 15.31 -33.99 -25.24
CA PRO A 65 14.53 -34.88 -24.40
C PRO A 65 14.87 -34.73 -22.91
N VAL A 66 13.81 -34.62 -22.12
CA VAL A 66 13.85 -34.58 -20.66
C VAL A 66 14.21 -35.97 -20.15
N GLU A 67 15.31 -36.11 -19.42
CA GLU A 67 15.44 -37.15 -18.37
C GLU A 67 16.72 -36.95 -17.53
N GLN A 68 16.60 -36.08 -16.54
CA GLN A 68 17.05 -36.35 -15.18
C GLN A 68 16.28 -35.40 -14.29
N GLN A 69 15.31 -35.93 -13.54
CA GLN A 69 14.65 -35.16 -12.50
C GLN A 69 15.75 -34.66 -11.55
N PRO A 70 15.87 -33.34 -11.31
CA PRO A 70 16.88 -32.85 -10.39
C PRO A 70 16.55 -33.38 -8.99
N ASP A 71 17.52 -34.01 -8.33
CA ASP A 71 17.41 -34.40 -6.93
C ASP A 71 17.05 -33.14 -6.12
N LEU A 72 15.98 -33.22 -5.33
CA LEU A 72 15.47 -32.12 -4.49
C LEU A 72 16.56 -31.54 -3.56
N ARG A 73 17.65 -32.28 -3.30
CA ARG A 73 18.83 -31.86 -2.51
C ARG A 73 19.81 -30.93 -3.25
N GLU A 74 19.68 -30.83 -4.56
CA GLU A 74 20.50 -29.96 -5.43
C GLU A 74 19.81 -28.64 -5.76
N ILE A 75 18.49 -28.56 -5.54
CA ILE A 75 17.65 -27.38 -5.81
C ILE A 75 17.89 -26.26 -4.77
N ASP A 76 18.37 -26.63 -3.58
CA ASP A 76 18.66 -25.67 -2.50
C ASP A 76 20.06 -25.04 -2.60
N LYS A 77 20.88 -25.43 -3.60
CA LYS A 77 22.09 -24.67 -3.93
C LYS A 77 21.69 -23.50 -4.84
N PRO A 78 21.88 -22.24 -4.40
CA PRO A 78 21.66 -21.11 -5.30
C PRO A 78 22.58 -21.25 -6.51
N LYS A 79 22.05 -20.96 -7.72
CA LYS A 79 22.81 -20.99 -8.99
C LYS A 79 24.06 -20.10 -8.98
N ASN A 80 24.10 -19.15 -8.06
CA ASN A 80 25.27 -18.34 -7.75
C ASN A 80 25.98 -19.04 -6.59
N THR A 81 27.23 -19.46 -6.76
CA THR A 81 28.08 -20.24 -5.82
C THR A 81 28.32 -19.59 -4.44
N ILE A 82 27.57 -18.55 -4.12
CA ILE A 82 27.54 -17.83 -2.85
C ILE A 82 26.81 -18.69 -1.82
N ILE A 83 27.57 -19.18 -0.84
CA ILE A 83 27.04 -19.89 0.33
C ILE A 83 26.14 -18.91 1.10
N ARG A 84 24.85 -19.22 1.20
CA ARG A 84 23.92 -18.46 2.03
C ARG A 84 24.05 -18.92 3.47
N LEU A 85 24.30 -17.99 4.36
CA LEU A 85 24.26 -18.26 5.80
C LEU A 85 22.81 -18.60 6.22
N PRO A 86 22.60 -19.48 7.20
CA PRO A 86 21.28 -19.71 7.77
C PRO A 86 20.68 -18.43 8.36
N ASP A 87 19.35 -18.29 8.27
CA ASP A 87 18.65 -17.19 8.91
C ASP A 87 18.81 -17.28 10.44
N TYR A 88 19.51 -16.32 11.04
CA TYR A 88 19.64 -16.21 12.49
C TYR A 88 18.72 -15.12 13.02
N VAL A 89 17.89 -15.46 14.00
CA VAL A 89 17.02 -14.50 14.70
C VAL A 89 17.65 -14.16 16.04
N VAL A 90 17.98 -12.88 16.24
CA VAL A 90 18.39 -12.37 17.56
C VAL A 90 17.18 -12.43 18.48
N ARG A 91 17.26 -13.24 19.54
CA ARG A 91 16.18 -13.41 20.52
C ARG A 91 16.30 -12.47 21.72
N ASP A 92 17.36 -11.67 21.78
CA ASP A 92 17.57 -10.76 22.89
C ASP A 92 16.49 -9.68 22.92
N ALA A 93 16.05 -9.33 24.14
CA ALA A 93 15.10 -8.25 24.33
C ALA A 93 15.71 -6.93 23.85
N LYS A 94 14.95 -6.17 23.04
CA LYS A 94 15.37 -4.84 22.61
C LYS A 94 15.60 -3.96 23.85
N PRO A 95 16.76 -3.28 23.97
CA PRO A 95 16.99 -2.39 25.10
C PRO A 95 15.91 -1.30 25.15
N PRO A 96 15.51 -0.86 26.35
CA PRO A 96 14.51 0.20 26.49
C PRO A 96 15.03 1.48 25.84
N VAL A 97 14.18 2.13 25.06
CA VAL A 97 14.46 3.47 24.50
C VAL A 97 14.00 4.48 25.53
N PHE A 98 14.93 5.08 26.26
CA PHE A 98 14.61 6.07 27.27
C PHE A 98 14.22 7.40 26.62
N ARG A 99 13.07 7.95 27.02
CA ARG A 99 12.66 9.30 26.64
C ARG A 99 13.17 10.31 27.66
N GLU A 100 13.24 11.57 27.27
CA GLU A 100 13.64 12.67 28.17
C GLU A 100 12.76 12.74 29.43
N ARG A 101 11.47 12.43 29.29
CA ARG A 101 10.52 12.31 30.41
C ARG A 101 10.78 11.16 31.37
N ASP A 102 11.41 10.08 30.90
CA ASP A 102 11.66 8.87 31.70
C ASP A 102 12.98 8.99 32.49
N ILE A 103 13.90 9.85 32.03
CA ILE A 103 15.22 10.08 32.64
C ILE A 103 15.16 11.24 33.63
N ASN A 104 14.41 12.30 33.33
CA ASN A 104 14.44 13.55 34.09
C ASN A 104 13.36 13.60 35.17
N THR A 105 13.70 14.21 36.31
CA THR A 105 12.70 14.62 37.30
C THR A 105 11.81 15.73 36.74
N GLN A 106 10.66 15.98 37.36
CA GLN A 106 9.75 17.07 36.93
C GLN A 106 10.46 18.44 36.86
N GLN A 107 11.35 18.72 37.81
CA GLN A 107 12.15 19.94 37.83
C GLN A 107 13.20 19.97 36.73
N GLY A 108 13.88 18.83 36.48
CA GLY A 108 14.80 18.70 35.36
C GLY A 108 14.10 18.93 34.01
N LEU A 109 12.89 18.39 33.87
CA LEU A 109 12.07 18.54 32.67
C LEU A 109 11.61 20.00 32.49
N ALA A 110 11.18 20.67 33.56
CA ALA A 110 10.86 22.10 33.53
C ALA A 110 12.05 22.95 33.08
N ASN A 111 13.26 22.65 33.57
CA ASN A 111 14.49 23.33 33.15
C ASN A 111 14.81 23.08 31.67
N ILE A 112 14.65 21.84 31.18
CA ILE A 112 14.84 21.51 29.75
C ILE A 112 13.80 22.23 28.89
N ALA A 113 12.53 22.20 29.29
CA ALA A 113 11.45 22.88 28.60
C ALA A 113 11.67 24.39 28.55
N MET A 114 12.06 25.01 29.67
CA MET A 114 12.44 26.42 29.72
C MET A 114 13.61 26.71 28.79
N ARG A 115 14.66 25.88 28.76
CA ARG A 115 15.78 26.09 27.82
C ARG A 115 15.35 26.02 26.35
N ARG A 116 14.35 25.20 26.00
CA ARG A 116 13.86 25.05 24.63
C ARG A 116 12.87 26.12 24.20
N TYR A 117 11.94 26.49 25.09
CA TYR A 117 10.79 27.33 24.74
C TYR A 117 10.80 28.72 25.38
N SER A 118 11.73 29.02 26.31
CA SER A 118 11.87 30.38 26.84
C SER A 118 12.69 31.26 25.89
N THR A 119 12.00 31.87 24.93
CA THR A 119 12.57 32.93 24.10
C THR A 119 12.76 34.22 24.91
N GLU A 120 13.72 35.06 24.53
CA GLU A 120 13.98 36.34 25.20
C GLU A 120 12.71 37.23 25.26
N ALA A 121 11.94 37.25 24.17
CA ALA A 121 10.64 37.92 24.11
C ALA A 121 9.62 37.30 25.08
N SER A 122 9.55 35.97 25.19
CA SER A 122 8.66 35.32 26.16
C SER A 122 9.02 35.67 27.60
N ARG A 123 10.32 35.78 27.93
CA ARG A 123 10.80 36.20 29.26
C ARG A 123 10.43 37.64 29.57
N ALA A 124 10.54 38.53 28.59
CA ALA A 124 10.16 39.93 28.75
C ALA A 124 8.64 40.12 28.93
N LEU A 125 7.82 39.45 28.13
CA LEU A 125 6.35 39.56 28.18
C LEU A 125 5.77 39.03 29.49
N ASN A 126 6.34 37.97 30.05
CA ASN A 126 5.88 37.38 31.30
C ASN A 126 6.46 38.07 32.55
N ARG A 127 7.36 39.05 32.41
CA ARG A 127 7.79 39.90 33.54
C ARG A 127 6.63 40.72 34.11
N PHE A 128 5.59 40.93 33.31
CA PHE A 128 4.35 41.61 33.70
C PHE A 128 3.18 40.64 33.98
N THR A 129 3.45 39.33 34.08
CA THR A 129 2.38 38.35 34.34
C THR A 129 1.83 38.52 35.76
N ILE A 130 0.50 38.66 35.87
CA ILE A 130 -0.17 38.84 37.15
C ILE A 130 -0.25 37.46 37.82
N PRO A 131 0.36 37.26 39.00
CA PRO A 131 0.53 35.93 39.62
C PRO A 131 -0.77 35.21 39.99
N ILE A 132 -1.92 35.87 39.87
CA ILE A 132 -3.25 35.33 40.20
C ILE A 132 -4.01 34.85 38.96
N PHE A 133 -3.69 35.36 37.76
CA PHE A 133 -4.45 35.08 36.54
C PHE A 133 -3.60 34.53 35.38
N GLY A 134 -2.28 34.45 35.53
CA GLY A 134 -1.35 33.97 34.49
C GLY A 134 -0.78 32.59 34.78
N GLN A 135 -0.58 31.79 33.73
CA GLN A 135 0.27 30.59 33.81
C GLN A 135 1.72 31.03 34.01
N THR A 136 2.45 30.34 34.90
CA THR A 136 3.89 30.58 35.06
C THR A 136 4.63 30.22 33.78
N GLN A 137 5.81 30.82 33.58
CA GLN A 137 6.67 30.53 32.44
C GLN A 137 7.01 29.06 32.32
N GLU A 138 7.30 28.42 33.45
CA GLU A 138 7.60 27.01 33.54
C GLU A 138 6.40 26.16 33.15
N ALA A 139 5.20 26.47 33.66
CA ALA A 139 3.98 25.76 33.31
C ALA A 139 3.65 25.89 31.81
N ARG A 140 3.85 27.08 31.24
CA ARG A 140 3.68 27.30 29.80
C ARG A 140 4.72 26.53 28.98
N ALA A 141 5.99 26.57 29.36
CA ALA A 141 7.05 25.85 28.67
C ALA A 141 6.83 24.33 28.74
N LEU A 142 6.38 23.82 29.88
CA LEU A 142 5.98 22.42 30.07
C LEU A 142 4.80 22.05 29.15
N ALA A 143 3.79 22.92 29.03
CA ALA A 143 2.66 22.69 28.12
C ALA A 143 3.12 22.65 26.66
N MET A 144 4.02 23.55 26.24
CA MET A 144 4.59 23.54 24.89
C MET A 144 5.43 22.29 24.63
N TYR A 145 6.24 21.86 25.60
CA TYR A 145 7.02 20.63 25.53
C TYR A 145 6.12 19.40 25.36
N ALA A 146 5.06 19.30 26.18
CA ALA A 146 4.12 18.18 26.12
C ALA A 146 3.41 18.09 24.76
N GLU A 147 3.06 19.23 24.17
CA GLU A 147 2.47 19.27 22.83
C GLU A 147 3.49 18.88 21.75
N ASP A 148 4.73 19.33 21.83
CA ASP A 148 5.79 18.95 20.88
C ASP A 148 6.10 17.43 20.94
N GLU A 149 6.17 16.84 22.14
CA GLU A 149 6.27 15.38 22.28
C GLU A 149 5.05 14.66 21.69
N ARG A 150 3.85 15.20 21.85
CA ARG A 150 2.64 14.65 21.23
C ARG A 150 2.77 14.66 19.70
N LEU A 151 3.16 15.79 19.12
CA LEU A 151 3.34 15.93 17.67
C LEU A 151 4.41 14.96 17.14
N LYS A 152 5.53 14.81 17.84
CA LYS A 152 6.58 13.84 17.48
C LYS A 152 6.08 12.40 17.50
N ASN A 153 5.33 12.01 18.52
CA ASN A 153 4.74 10.67 18.57
C ASN A 153 3.78 10.45 17.39
N ILE A 154 3.02 11.48 16.98
CA ILE A 154 2.12 11.39 15.83
C ILE A 154 2.89 11.25 14.53
N THR A 155 3.97 12.01 14.33
CA THR A 155 4.81 11.89 13.14
C THR A 155 5.46 10.51 13.07
N GLU A 156 6.01 10.01 14.18
CA GLU A 156 6.61 8.66 14.23
C GLU A 156 5.60 7.56 13.89
N LEU A 157 4.36 7.67 14.40
CA LEU A 157 3.30 6.72 14.08
C LEU A 157 2.89 6.79 12.60
N ASN A 158 2.82 7.99 12.02
CA ASN A 158 2.53 8.15 10.59
C ASN A 158 3.64 7.58 9.71
N ASP A 159 4.91 7.84 10.05
CA ASP A 159 6.06 7.30 9.33
C ASP A 159 6.08 5.76 9.39
N ALA A 160 5.77 5.18 10.56
CA ALA A 160 5.61 3.74 10.71
C ALA A 160 4.46 3.18 9.85
N ALA A 161 3.32 3.89 9.79
CA ALA A 161 2.20 3.52 8.94
C ALA A 161 2.56 3.60 7.44
N ASP A 162 3.37 4.59 7.05
CA ASP A 162 3.90 4.72 5.69
C ASP A 162 4.82 3.56 5.32
N MET A 163 5.73 3.15 6.20
CA MET A 163 6.58 1.98 5.99
C MET A 163 5.76 0.68 5.85
N ILE A 164 4.70 0.52 6.66
CA ILE A 164 3.81 -0.64 6.58
C ILE A 164 3.02 -0.59 5.26
N SER A 165 2.56 0.59 4.84
CA SER A 165 1.81 0.77 3.60
C SER A 165 2.59 0.38 2.34
N ALA A 166 3.93 0.46 2.39
CA ALA A 166 4.81 0.01 1.30
C ALA A 166 4.77 -1.52 1.10
N ARG A 167 4.51 -2.30 2.16
CA ARG A 167 4.36 -3.75 2.11
C ARG A 167 2.91 -4.19 1.97
N ASP A 168 2.00 -3.55 2.72
CA ASP A 168 0.56 -3.83 2.73
C ASP A 168 -0.24 -2.51 2.85
N LYS A 169 -0.86 -2.12 1.74
CA LYS A 169 -1.63 -0.88 1.64
C LYS A 169 -2.88 -0.88 2.52
N ALA A 170 -3.53 -2.03 2.71
CA ALA A 170 -4.78 -2.11 3.48
C ALA A 170 -4.50 -1.90 4.97
N GLN A 171 -3.45 -2.55 5.48
CA GLN A 171 -2.99 -2.38 6.86
C GLN A 171 -2.48 -0.96 7.11
N GLY A 172 -1.71 -0.39 6.18
CA GLY A 172 -1.26 1.01 6.28
C GLY A 172 -2.42 2.01 6.36
N ALA A 173 -3.46 1.84 5.53
CA ALA A 173 -4.65 2.70 5.55
C ALA A 173 -5.45 2.57 6.86
N TYR A 174 -5.56 1.35 7.38
CA TYR A 174 -6.21 1.09 8.67
C TYR A 174 -5.47 1.81 9.81
N ILE A 175 -4.15 1.65 9.90
CA ILE A 175 -3.32 2.26 10.95
C ILE A 175 -3.41 3.79 10.89
N LYS A 176 -3.34 4.40 9.69
CA LYS A 176 -3.50 5.85 9.53
C LYS A 176 -4.85 6.35 10.06
N ARG A 177 -5.94 5.61 9.79
CA ARG A 177 -7.26 5.96 10.29
C ARG A 177 -7.31 5.91 11.82
N ASP A 178 -6.73 4.88 12.43
CA ASP A 178 -6.69 4.74 13.88
C ASP A 178 -5.81 5.80 14.56
N ILE A 179 -4.67 6.17 13.95
CA ILE A 179 -3.84 7.31 14.39
C ILE A 179 -4.68 8.59 14.36
N GLN A 180 -5.38 8.87 13.25
CA GLN A 180 -6.21 10.06 13.13
C GLN A 180 -7.33 10.09 14.19
N ASN A 181 -8.03 8.97 14.39
CA ASN A 181 -9.09 8.86 15.39
C ASN A 181 -8.59 9.06 16.83
N THR A 182 -7.41 8.55 17.14
CA THR A 182 -6.82 8.63 18.50
C THR A 182 -6.26 10.01 18.80
N THR A 183 -5.75 10.70 17.77
CA THR A 183 -5.04 11.98 17.93
C THR A 183 -5.94 13.20 17.80
N MET A 184 -7.11 13.04 17.17
CA MET A 184 -8.14 14.07 17.14
C MET A 184 -8.67 14.34 18.55
N ARG A 185 -8.54 15.59 19.00
CA ARG A 185 -9.14 16.06 20.25
C ARG A 185 -10.64 16.25 20.05
N ALA A 186 -11.40 15.15 20.11
CA ALA A 186 -12.85 15.17 19.84
C ALA A 186 -13.64 16.19 20.69
N GLY A 187 -13.09 16.59 21.85
CA GLY A 187 -13.68 17.62 22.71
C GLY A 187 -13.52 19.08 22.23
N ASP A 188 -12.54 19.37 21.37
CA ASP A 188 -12.32 20.75 20.85
C ASP A 188 -13.15 21.03 19.59
N TYR A 189 -13.57 19.97 18.89
CA TYR A 189 -14.40 20.07 17.69
C TYR A 189 -15.84 19.74 18.06
N GLY A 190 -16.63 20.77 18.40
CA GLY A 190 -18.05 20.69 18.82
C GLY A 190 -19.05 20.10 17.81
N TRP A 191 -18.59 19.33 16.83
CA TRP A 191 -19.38 18.74 15.75
C TRP A 191 -19.80 17.30 16.01
N GLN A 192 -19.29 16.63 17.05
CA GLN A 192 -19.74 15.28 17.44
C GLN A 192 -20.90 15.33 18.43
N LYS A 193 -22.04 15.92 18.03
CA LYS A 193 -23.33 15.55 18.62
C LYS A 193 -23.73 14.19 18.03
N ARG A 194 -23.48 13.11 18.77
CA ARG A 194 -24.05 11.79 18.47
C ARG A 194 -25.57 11.90 18.61
N LYS A 195 -26.30 11.56 17.55
CA LYS A 195 -27.69 11.07 17.65
C LYS A 195 -27.65 9.59 18.02
#